data_AF-A0A6G2DAL1-F1
#
_entry.id   AF-A0A6G2DAL1-F1
#
_cell.length_a   1.000
_cell.length_b   1.000
_cell.length_c   1.000
_cell.angle_alpha   90.00
_cell.angle_beta   90.00
_cell.angle_gamma   90.00
#
_symmetry.space_group_name_H-M   'P 1'
#
loop_
_entity.id
_entity.type
_entity.pdbx_description
1 polymer ?
#
loop_
_entity_poly.entity_id
_entity_poly.type
_entity_poly.pdbx_seq_one_letter_code
_entity_poly.pdbx_strand_id
1 'polypeptide(L)'
;YIGLKEDESDQRIILMLSGGLMVHLGLILLAIVFGFLTRSWYFAGTWIFLNLSFFLNNILPVDITDGAKIWELLQHPENTKYAYLVLRHSAQTLLAPQEYDLKDFVQAVPEDARGSFADGVLGMQGEVSILEGKEEVAKQQFQALLERTTTPMMQTVAQLSLLHIALLEGDFEQAEQYASIRQVKSFLSLKLSNLQVIQAWYQLKVKKDVDRTRKALKIARQKMDSSRMLRDEKRYYENLLAELEKEMLEGTEDGTRNF
;
A
#
# COMPACT_ATOMS: atom_id res chain seq x y z
N TYR A 1 -4.62 17.71 -15.75
CA TYR A 1 -5.17 17.12 -14.50
C TYR A 1 -5.37 15.65 -14.78
N ILE A 2 -4.80 14.78 -13.94
CA ILE A 2 -4.58 13.34 -14.17
C ILE A 2 -5.75 12.65 -14.88
N GLY A 3 -5.44 12.00 -16.01
CA GLY A 3 -6.23 10.96 -16.65
C GLY A 3 -7.69 11.31 -16.93
N LEU A 4 -7.95 12.21 -17.88
CA LEU A 4 -9.21 12.13 -18.61
C LEU A 4 -9.23 10.75 -19.27
N LYS A 5 -10.24 9.96 -18.91
CA LYS A 5 -10.65 8.80 -19.68
C LYS A 5 -10.72 9.24 -21.15
N GLU A 6 -9.95 8.63 -22.04
CA GLU A 6 -9.94 9.06 -23.44
C GLU A 6 -11.28 8.71 -24.10
N ASP A 7 -11.85 7.55 -23.74
CA ASP A 7 -13.19 7.11 -24.14
C ASP A 7 -13.78 6.03 -23.19
N GLU A 8 -14.98 5.53 -23.46
CA GLU A 8 -15.65 4.55 -22.60
C GLU A 8 -14.90 3.22 -22.40
N SER A 9 -13.96 2.86 -23.28
CA SER A 9 -13.18 1.62 -23.23
C SER A 9 -11.95 1.69 -22.35
N ASP A 10 -11.51 2.91 -22.01
CA ASP A 10 -10.34 3.14 -21.17
C ASP A 10 -10.61 2.69 -19.73
N GLN A 11 -9.95 1.60 -19.33
CA GLN A 11 -10.21 0.98 -18.05
C GLN A 11 -9.67 1.80 -16.87
N ARG A 12 -8.81 2.81 -17.06
CA ARG A 12 -8.21 3.60 -15.96
C ARG A 12 -9.29 4.07 -14.98
N ILE A 13 -9.29 3.49 -13.77
CA ILE A 13 -10.19 3.91 -12.71
C ILE A 13 -9.77 5.31 -12.30
N ILE A 14 -10.72 6.21 -12.49
CA ILE A 14 -10.81 7.48 -11.81
C ILE A 14 -10.73 7.19 -10.31
N LEU A 15 -9.54 7.24 -9.72
CA LEU A 15 -9.41 7.35 -8.27
C LEU A 15 -9.68 8.81 -7.85
N MET A 16 -10.78 9.39 -8.33
CA MET A 16 -11.25 10.69 -7.85
C MET A 16 -12.06 10.43 -6.58
N LEU A 17 -11.34 10.39 -5.47
CA LEU A 17 -11.93 10.87 -4.22
C LEU A 17 -11.86 12.41 -4.16
N SER A 18 -11.11 13.07 -5.05
CA SER A 18 -11.05 14.53 -5.10
C SER A 18 -10.86 15.04 -6.52
N GLY A 19 -11.78 15.85 -7.03
CA GLY A 19 -11.66 16.44 -8.36
C GLY A 19 -10.67 17.61 -8.42
N GLY A 20 -9.78 17.75 -7.45
CA GLY A 20 -8.98 18.94 -7.27
C GLY A 20 -9.80 20.16 -6.83
N LEU A 21 -9.10 21.25 -6.54
CA LEU A 21 -9.70 22.47 -5.97
C LEU A 21 -10.85 23.03 -6.82
N MET A 22 -10.67 23.06 -8.15
CA MET A 22 -11.67 23.61 -9.07
C MET A 22 -12.95 22.78 -9.14
N VAL A 23 -12.87 21.46 -9.09
CA VAL A 23 -14.08 20.62 -9.12
C VAL A 23 -14.86 20.76 -7.82
N HIS A 24 -14.19 20.79 -6.66
CA HIS A 24 -14.91 20.98 -5.40
C HIS A 24 -15.55 22.36 -5.31
N LEU A 25 -14.90 23.41 -5.82
CA LEU A 25 -15.52 24.72 -5.98
C LEU A 25 -16.75 24.66 -6.91
N GLY A 26 -16.63 23.99 -8.06
CA GLY A 26 -17.74 23.80 -8.98
C GLY A 26 -18.92 23.05 -8.35
N LEU A 27 -18.66 22.00 -7.57
CA LEU A 27 -19.68 21.21 -6.87
C LEU A 27 -20.34 22.00 -5.73
N ILE A 28 -19.59 22.84 -5.02
CA ILE A 28 -20.14 23.78 -4.04
C ILE A 28 -21.09 24.77 -4.73
N LEU A 29 -20.66 25.38 -5.84
CA LEU A 29 -21.48 26.32 -6.61
C LEU A 29 -22.76 25.63 -7.13
N LEU A 30 -22.65 24.41 -7.66
CA LEU A 30 -23.80 23.64 -8.14
C LEU A 30 -24.78 23.32 -7.01
N ALA A 31 -24.28 22.93 -5.83
CA ALA A 31 -25.10 22.66 -4.66
C ALA A 31 -25.81 23.94 -4.17
N ILE A 32 -25.16 25.10 -4.22
CA ILE A 32 -25.79 26.40 -3.92
C ILE A 32 -26.93 26.69 -4.90
N VAL A 33 -26.68 26.55 -6.21
CA VAL A 33 -27.72 26.74 -7.26
C VAL A 33 -28.88 25.79 -7.04
N PHE A 34 -28.62 24.52 -6.76
CA PHE A 34 -29.65 23.53 -6.43
C PHE A 34 -30.48 23.93 -5.22
N GLY A 35 -29.84 24.40 -4.15
CA GLY A 35 -30.51 24.90 -2.95
C GLY A 35 -31.48 26.04 -3.25
N PHE A 36 -31.07 27.00 -4.10
CA PHE A 36 -31.95 28.08 -4.55
C PHE A 36 -33.12 27.58 -5.40
N LEU A 37 -32.86 26.70 -6.37
CA LEU A 37 -33.88 26.21 -7.30
C LEU A 37 -34.93 25.32 -6.64
N THR A 38 -34.52 24.48 -5.69
CA THR A 38 -35.39 23.47 -5.06
C THR A 38 -35.88 23.85 -3.67
N ARG A 39 -35.32 24.91 -3.07
CA ARG A 39 -35.49 25.29 -1.65
C ARG A 39 -35.08 24.21 -0.65
N SER A 40 -34.42 23.13 -1.10
CA SER A 40 -33.97 22.02 -0.26
C SER A 40 -32.58 22.28 0.32
N TRP A 41 -32.53 23.19 1.29
CA TRP A 41 -31.26 23.61 1.90
C TRP A 41 -30.61 22.55 2.79
N TYR A 42 -31.39 21.63 3.33
CA TYR A 42 -30.84 20.51 4.10
C TYR A 42 -29.95 19.63 3.21
N PHE A 43 -30.48 19.21 2.04
CA PHE A 43 -29.72 18.41 1.09
C PHE A 43 -28.56 19.20 0.48
N ALA A 44 -28.80 20.43 0.01
CA ALA A 44 -27.75 21.28 -0.55
C ALA A 44 -26.62 21.53 0.45
N GLY A 45 -26.98 21.80 1.71
CA GLY A 45 -26.03 22.03 2.81
C GLY A 45 -25.08 20.84 3.00
N THR A 46 -25.59 19.61 3.02
CA THR A 46 -24.76 18.40 3.14
C THR A 46 -23.68 18.33 2.05
N TRP A 47 -24.06 18.60 0.79
CA TRP A 47 -23.11 18.58 -0.33
C TRP A 47 -22.11 19.74 -0.30
N ILE A 48 -22.54 20.93 0.14
CA ILE A 48 -21.66 22.08 0.34
C ILE A 48 -20.59 21.74 1.37
N PHE A 49 -20.99 21.27 2.56
CA PHE A 49 -20.03 20.97 3.63
C PHE A 49 -19.10 19.80 3.29
N LEU A 50 -19.63 18.77 2.60
CA LEU A 50 -18.81 17.66 2.12
C LEU A 50 -17.72 18.14 1.14
N ASN A 51 -18.10 18.92 0.12
CA ASN A 51 -17.14 19.41 -0.87
C ASN A 51 -16.20 20.46 -0.29
N LEU A 52 -16.65 21.28 0.66
CA LEU A 52 -15.77 22.19 1.38
C LEU A 52 -14.72 21.43 2.19
N SER A 53 -15.10 20.33 2.85
CA SER A 53 -14.15 19.45 3.54
C SER A 53 -13.09 18.89 2.58
N PHE A 54 -13.50 18.39 1.41
CA PHE A 54 -12.55 17.92 0.39
C PHE A 54 -11.68 19.05 -0.19
N PHE A 55 -12.23 20.23 -0.39
CA PHE A 55 -11.48 21.40 -0.82
C PHE A 55 -10.39 21.79 0.20
N LEU A 56 -10.75 21.88 1.48
CA LEU A 56 -9.80 22.22 2.56
C LEU A 56 -8.72 21.15 2.73
N ASN A 57 -9.07 19.86 2.65
CA ASN A 57 -8.09 18.77 2.66
C ASN A 57 -7.12 18.84 1.47
N ASN A 58 -7.55 19.35 0.32
CA ASN A 58 -6.67 19.57 -0.83
C ASN A 58 -5.84 20.86 -0.75
N ILE A 59 -6.25 21.85 0.05
CA ILE A 59 -5.41 23.03 0.31
C ILE A 59 -4.28 22.70 1.29
N LEU A 60 -4.55 21.80 2.24
CA LEU A 60 -3.55 21.36 3.20
C LEU A 60 -2.66 20.28 2.54
N PRO A 61 -1.34 20.52 2.41
CA PRO A 61 -0.43 19.55 1.83
C PRO A 61 -0.13 18.46 2.87
N VAL A 62 -1.09 17.57 3.07
CA VAL A 62 -0.90 16.37 3.89
C VAL A 62 -0.72 15.21 2.92
N ASP A 63 0.54 14.85 2.67
CA ASP A 63 1.08 13.69 1.95
C ASP A 63 0.18 13.00 0.91
N ILE A 64 -0.91 12.37 1.35
CA ILE A 64 -1.81 11.55 0.53
C ILE A 64 -2.84 12.34 -0.30
N THR A 65 -3.04 13.63 -0.03
CA THR A 65 -4.07 14.44 -0.71
C THR A 65 -3.63 14.81 -2.13
N ASP A 66 -4.60 14.98 -3.04
CA ASP A 66 -4.28 15.34 -4.43
C ASP A 66 -3.61 16.72 -4.50
N GLY A 67 -3.93 17.62 -3.57
CA GLY A 67 -3.21 18.87 -3.38
C GLY A 67 -1.73 18.71 -3.06
N ALA A 68 -1.37 17.82 -2.12
CA ALA A 68 0.02 17.52 -1.79
C ALA A 68 0.78 16.97 -3.01
N LYS A 69 0.15 16.07 -3.77
CA LYS A 69 0.72 15.52 -5.02
C LYS A 69 0.95 16.59 -6.09
N ILE A 70 0.00 17.52 -6.26
CA ILE A 70 0.17 18.63 -7.21
C ILE A 70 1.32 19.53 -6.76
N TRP A 71 1.39 19.84 -5.47
CA TRP A 71 2.46 20.67 -4.93
C TRP A 71 3.83 20.01 -5.08
N GLU A 72 3.94 18.70 -4.83
CA GLU A 72 5.15 17.94 -5.12
C GLU A 72 5.55 18.06 -6.59
N LEU A 73 4.61 17.89 -7.54
CA LEU A 73 4.91 18.02 -8.97
C LEU A 73 5.25 19.44 -9.41
N LEU A 74 4.82 20.47 -8.67
CA LEU A 74 5.25 21.85 -8.90
C LEU A 74 6.69 22.09 -8.44
N GLN A 75 7.11 21.45 -7.35
CA GLN A 75 8.47 21.57 -6.82
C GLN A 75 9.47 20.66 -7.54
N HIS A 76 9.00 19.46 -7.91
CA HIS A 76 9.75 18.36 -8.51
C HIS A 76 9.06 17.92 -9.80
N PRO A 77 9.04 18.74 -10.86
CA PRO A 77 8.39 18.39 -12.12
C PRO A 77 8.94 17.10 -12.74
N GLU A 78 10.21 16.77 -12.47
CA GLU A 78 10.84 15.51 -12.84
C GLU A 78 10.14 14.27 -12.27
N ASN A 79 9.39 14.39 -11.16
CA ASN A 79 8.64 13.29 -10.56
C ASN A 79 7.38 12.92 -11.34
N THR A 80 7.02 13.66 -12.39
CA THR A 80 5.86 13.36 -13.25
C THR A 80 5.91 11.92 -13.77
N LYS A 81 7.09 11.42 -14.13
CA LYS A 81 7.28 10.02 -14.56
C LYS A 81 6.94 9.00 -13.47
N TYR A 82 7.28 9.29 -12.21
CA TYR A 82 6.95 8.43 -11.07
C TYR A 82 5.45 8.50 -10.74
N ALA A 83 4.85 9.68 -10.85
CA ALA A 83 3.41 9.84 -10.68
C ALA A 83 2.63 8.97 -11.67
N TYR A 84 3.02 8.97 -12.96
CA TYR A 84 2.40 8.08 -13.94
C TYR A 84 2.53 6.60 -13.57
N LEU A 85 3.70 6.15 -13.09
CA LEU A 85 3.89 4.76 -12.68
C LEU A 85 3.04 4.39 -11.47
N VAL A 86 3.09 5.17 -10.39
CA VAL A 86 2.33 4.90 -9.16
C VAL A 86 0.83 4.91 -9.43
N LEU A 87 0.33 5.86 -10.24
CA LEU A 87 -1.08 5.93 -10.60
C LEU A 87 -1.50 4.77 -11.49
N ARG A 88 -0.67 4.38 -12.47
CA ARG A 88 -0.94 3.22 -13.32
C ARG A 88 -0.97 1.94 -12.47
N HIS A 89 -0.03 1.77 -11.54
CA HIS A 89 -0.02 0.67 -10.58
C HIS A 89 -1.32 0.64 -9.75
N SER A 90 -1.72 1.76 -9.14
CA SER A 90 -2.97 1.85 -8.39
C SER A 90 -4.21 1.56 -9.23
N ALA A 91 -4.23 1.95 -10.50
CA ALA A 91 -5.33 1.62 -11.39
C ALA A 91 -5.37 0.11 -11.69
N GLN A 92 -4.24 -0.51 -12.02
CA GLN A 92 -4.21 -1.93 -12.41
C GLN A 92 -4.51 -2.88 -11.25
N THR A 93 -4.05 -2.57 -10.04
CA THR A 93 -4.41 -3.33 -8.82
C THR A 93 -5.93 -3.38 -8.56
N LEU A 94 -6.69 -2.42 -9.09
CA LEU A 94 -8.15 -2.36 -8.97
C LEU A 94 -8.90 -2.98 -10.14
N LEU A 95 -8.34 -2.89 -11.35
CA LEU A 95 -9.01 -3.28 -12.59
C LEU A 95 -8.73 -4.72 -13.00
N ALA A 96 -7.45 -5.00 -13.13
CA ALA A 96 -6.94 -6.21 -13.74
C ALA A 96 -5.63 -6.62 -13.05
N PRO A 97 -5.63 -6.86 -11.71
CA PRO A 97 -4.42 -7.11 -10.96
C PRO A 97 -3.63 -8.32 -11.47
N GLN A 98 -4.31 -9.28 -12.10
CA GLN A 98 -3.69 -10.54 -12.56
C GLN A 98 -3.11 -10.46 -13.98
N GLU A 99 -3.24 -9.31 -14.67
CA GLU A 99 -2.68 -9.10 -16.01
C GLU A 99 -1.28 -8.50 -16.00
N TYR A 100 -0.85 -7.93 -14.86
CA TYR A 100 0.41 -7.23 -14.70
C TYR A 100 1.26 -7.82 -13.57
N ASP A 101 2.57 -7.61 -13.68
CA ASP A 101 3.53 -7.91 -12.62
C ASP A 101 3.99 -6.59 -11.96
N LEU A 102 4.40 -6.62 -10.70
CA LEU A 102 4.86 -5.43 -9.97
C LEU A 102 6.07 -4.77 -10.65
N LYS A 103 6.94 -5.59 -11.24
CA LYS A 103 8.10 -5.11 -12.02
C LYS A 103 7.73 -4.24 -13.23
N ASP A 104 6.48 -4.27 -13.70
CA ASP A 104 6.00 -3.42 -14.79
C ASP A 104 5.85 -1.95 -14.36
N PHE A 105 5.91 -1.68 -13.04
CA PHE A 105 5.68 -0.37 -12.43
C PHE A 105 6.91 0.23 -11.75
N VAL A 106 8.09 -0.37 -11.96
CA VAL A 106 9.34 0.12 -11.38
C VAL A 106 10.28 0.67 -12.43
N GLN A 107 11.07 1.67 -12.03
CA GLN A 107 12.18 2.21 -12.80
C GLN A 107 13.24 2.75 -11.85
N ALA A 108 14.47 2.96 -12.32
CA ALA A 108 15.54 3.53 -11.52
C ALA A 108 15.12 4.89 -10.91
N VAL A 109 15.29 5.02 -9.59
CA VAL A 109 15.06 6.26 -8.84
C VAL A 109 16.42 6.79 -8.40
N PRO A 110 16.84 7.99 -8.83
CA PRO A 110 18.06 8.64 -8.37
C PRO A 110 18.08 8.81 -6.84
N GLU A 111 19.27 8.79 -6.25
CA GLU A 111 19.46 8.94 -4.79
C GLU A 111 19.01 10.32 -4.28
N ASP A 112 19.13 11.34 -5.11
CA ASP A 112 18.73 12.73 -4.82
C ASP A 112 17.24 12.99 -5.08
N ALA A 113 16.50 12.05 -5.67
CA ALA A 113 15.06 12.18 -5.85
C ALA A 113 14.35 12.27 -4.49
N ARG A 114 13.37 13.17 -4.39
CA ARG A 114 12.57 13.42 -3.19
C ARG A 114 11.09 13.39 -3.52
N GLY A 115 10.25 13.23 -2.51
CA GLY A 115 8.80 13.29 -2.66
C GLY A 115 8.14 11.90 -2.69
N SER A 116 6.84 11.92 -2.42
CA SER A 116 6.01 10.74 -2.23
C SER A 116 5.94 9.84 -3.47
N PHE A 117 6.04 10.41 -4.68
CA PHE A 117 6.02 9.61 -5.90
C PHE A 117 7.33 8.83 -6.09
N ALA A 118 8.46 9.48 -5.87
CA ALA A 118 9.77 8.83 -5.92
C ALA A 118 9.90 7.74 -4.84
N ASP A 119 9.39 8.02 -3.64
CA ASP A 119 9.33 7.07 -2.53
C ASP A 119 8.42 5.87 -2.82
N GLY A 120 7.27 6.10 -3.46
CA GLY A 120 6.39 5.03 -3.91
C GLY A 120 7.06 4.08 -4.90
N VAL A 121 7.78 4.61 -5.89
CA VAL A 121 8.52 3.77 -6.85
C VAL A 121 9.68 3.04 -6.20
N LEU A 122 10.43 3.69 -5.30
CA LEU A 122 11.50 3.01 -4.56
C LEU A 122 10.96 1.89 -3.66
N GLY A 123 9.81 2.10 -3.01
CA GLY A 123 9.13 1.06 -2.24
C GLY A 123 8.73 -0.14 -3.10
N MET A 124 8.18 0.10 -4.30
CA MET A 124 7.88 -0.98 -5.26
C MET A 124 9.15 -1.68 -5.76
N GLN A 125 10.25 -0.97 -5.97
CA GLN A 125 11.55 -1.59 -6.31
C GLN A 125 12.05 -2.52 -5.20
N GLY A 126 11.94 -2.09 -3.94
CA GLY A 126 12.26 -2.91 -2.78
C GLY A 126 11.43 -4.18 -2.73
N GLU A 127 10.12 -4.08 -2.96
CA GLU A 127 9.23 -5.25 -2.97
C GLU A 127 9.58 -6.19 -4.13
N VAL A 128 9.82 -5.69 -5.35
CA VAL A 128 10.28 -6.52 -6.47
C VAL A 128 11.56 -7.29 -6.12
N SER A 129 12.52 -6.66 -5.45
CA SER A 129 13.73 -7.33 -4.97
C SER A 129 13.42 -8.46 -3.99
N ILE A 130 12.42 -8.30 -3.10
CA ILE A 130 11.94 -9.40 -2.23
C ILE A 130 11.37 -10.53 -3.08
N LEU A 131 10.48 -10.22 -4.04
CA LEU A 131 9.84 -11.24 -4.89
C LEU A 131 10.85 -12.05 -5.71
N GLU A 132 11.97 -11.43 -6.06
CA GLU A 132 13.06 -12.06 -6.83
C GLU A 132 14.11 -12.77 -5.97
N GLY A 133 13.94 -12.82 -4.64
CA GLY A 133 14.91 -13.45 -3.72
C GLY A 133 16.24 -12.71 -3.65
N LYS A 134 16.18 -11.37 -3.67
CA LYS A 134 17.34 -10.46 -3.56
C LYS A 134 17.24 -9.65 -2.27
N GLU A 135 17.18 -10.35 -1.14
CA GLU A 135 16.92 -9.79 0.19
C GLU A 135 17.89 -8.66 0.55
N GLU A 136 19.18 -8.84 0.29
CA GLU A 136 20.21 -7.81 0.55
C GLU A 136 19.98 -6.52 -0.25
N VAL A 137 19.56 -6.65 -1.52
CA VAL A 137 19.24 -5.49 -2.36
C VAL A 137 17.97 -4.81 -1.85
N ALA A 138 16.94 -5.59 -1.51
CA ALA A 138 15.70 -5.07 -0.95
C ALA A 138 15.96 -4.32 0.36
N LYS A 139 16.82 -4.88 1.24
CA LYS A 139 17.18 -4.29 2.53
C LYS A 139 17.82 -2.92 2.35
N GLN A 140 18.79 -2.80 1.44
CA GLN A 140 19.41 -1.51 1.09
C GLN A 140 18.38 -0.51 0.57
N GLN A 141 17.48 -0.94 -0.32
CA GLN A 141 16.43 -0.08 -0.87
C GLN A 141 15.46 0.43 0.21
N PHE A 142 15.02 -0.43 1.14
CA PHE A 142 14.14 -0.03 2.22
C PHE A 142 14.84 0.78 3.32
N GLN A 143 16.13 0.54 3.57
CA GLN A 143 16.94 1.41 4.45
C GLN A 143 17.08 2.81 3.84
N ALA A 144 17.45 2.91 2.55
CA ALA A 144 17.54 4.18 1.84
C ALA A 144 16.19 4.92 1.81
N LEU A 145 15.08 4.19 1.62
CA LEU A 145 13.74 4.75 1.71
C LEU A 145 13.47 5.31 3.12
N LEU A 146 13.77 4.54 4.16
CA LEU A 146 13.55 4.93 5.55
C LEU A 146 14.34 6.19 5.95
N GLU A 147 15.58 6.32 5.45
CA GLU A 147 16.44 7.49 5.70
C GLU A 147 15.96 8.76 5.00
N ARG A 148 15.39 8.63 3.80
CA ARG A 148 15.02 9.79 2.97
C ARG A 148 13.55 10.20 3.05
N THR A 149 12.64 9.28 3.35
CA THR A 149 11.20 9.58 3.35
C THR A 149 10.82 10.49 4.50
N THR A 150 10.09 11.56 4.19
CA THR A 150 9.50 12.47 5.16
C THR A 150 8.10 12.07 5.59
N THR A 151 7.48 11.09 4.89
CA THR A 151 6.09 10.70 5.14
C THR A 151 6.01 9.56 6.17
N PRO A 152 5.23 9.69 7.26
CA PRO A 152 5.08 8.64 8.27
C PRO A 152 4.54 7.31 7.70
N MET A 153 3.74 7.41 6.63
CA MET A 153 3.21 6.25 5.93
C MET A 153 4.34 5.43 5.30
N MET A 154 5.22 6.05 4.50
CA MET A 154 6.30 5.33 3.85
C MET A 154 7.38 4.87 4.84
N GLN A 155 7.58 5.57 5.96
CA GLN A 155 8.42 5.07 7.05
C GLN A 155 7.88 3.74 7.60
N THR A 156 6.56 3.66 7.81
CA THR A 156 5.91 2.44 8.29
C THR A 156 6.00 1.32 7.26
N VAL A 157 5.81 1.62 5.97
CA VAL A 157 5.98 0.66 4.87
C VAL A 157 7.41 0.12 4.85
N ALA A 158 8.42 0.99 4.90
CA ALA A 158 9.83 0.57 4.91
C ALA A 158 10.16 -0.32 6.11
N GLN A 159 9.71 0.04 7.31
CA GLN A 159 9.92 -0.76 8.53
C GLN A 159 9.22 -2.12 8.46
N LEU A 160 8.02 -2.18 7.88
CA LEU A 160 7.29 -3.43 7.68
C LEU A 160 8.00 -4.34 6.66
N SER A 161 8.54 -3.78 5.58
CA SER A 161 9.31 -4.56 4.61
C SER A 161 10.66 -5.03 5.19
N LEU A 162 11.32 -4.22 6.02
CA LEU A 162 12.52 -4.64 6.76
C LEU A 162 12.22 -5.75 7.78
N LEU A 163 11.05 -5.73 8.43
CA LEU A 163 10.56 -6.87 9.21
C LEU A 163 10.43 -8.12 8.35
N HIS A 164 9.79 -8.01 7.18
CA HIS A 164 9.61 -9.13 6.26
C HIS A 164 10.96 -9.73 5.85
N ILE A 165 11.92 -8.88 5.48
CA ILE A 165 13.29 -9.30 5.13
C ILE A 165 13.97 -9.99 6.32
N ALA A 166 13.91 -9.43 7.53
CA ALA A 166 14.51 -10.05 8.71
C ALA A 166 13.91 -11.45 9.01
N LEU A 167 12.63 -11.66 8.74
CA LEU A 167 11.99 -12.98 8.86
C LEU A 167 12.47 -13.98 7.81
N LEU A 168 12.76 -13.53 6.58
CA LEU A 168 13.32 -14.35 5.50
C LEU A 168 14.78 -14.71 5.79
N GLU A 169 15.58 -13.75 6.29
CA GLU A 169 16.99 -13.95 6.67
C GLU A 169 17.15 -14.80 7.94
N GLY A 170 16.08 -15.02 8.70
CA GLY A 170 16.13 -15.73 9.98
C GLY A 170 16.66 -14.89 11.15
N ASP A 171 16.81 -13.58 10.98
CA ASP A 171 17.21 -12.63 12.02
C ASP A 171 15.99 -12.28 12.91
N PHE A 172 15.64 -13.21 13.79
CA PHE A 172 14.46 -13.09 14.64
C PHE A 172 14.58 -12.01 15.73
N GLU A 173 15.80 -11.62 16.10
CA GLU A 173 16.02 -10.50 17.02
C GLU A 173 15.65 -9.19 16.34
N GLN A 174 16.16 -8.96 15.13
CA GLN A 174 15.84 -7.77 14.35
C GLN A 174 14.35 -7.74 13.95
N ALA A 175 13.76 -8.89 13.61
CA ALA A 175 12.34 -9.00 13.34
C ALA A 175 11.49 -8.58 14.56
N GLU A 176 11.86 -9.01 15.78
CA GLU A 176 11.15 -8.60 17.00
C GLU A 176 11.24 -7.08 17.23
N GLN A 177 12.39 -6.46 16.95
CA GLN A 177 12.56 -5.02 17.08
C GLN A 177 11.62 -4.26 16.15
N TYR A 178 11.55 -4.63 14.87
CA TYR A 178 10.65 -3.97 13.91
C TYR A 178 9.17 -4.23 14.25
N ALA A 179 8.80 -5.46 14.61
CA ALA A 179 7.42 -5.79 14.98
C ALA A 179 6.93 -5.08 16.27
N SER A 180 7.87 -4.65 17.12
CA SER A 180 7.58 -3.88 18.34
C SER A 180 7.25 -2.41 18.08
N ILE A 181 7.57 -1.90 16.88
CA ILE A 181 7.20 -0.54 16.47
C ILE A 181 5.67 -0.45 16.40
N ARG A 182 5.09 0.54 17.10
CA ARG A 182 3.64 0.69 17.26
C ARG A 182 2.90 0.73 15.92
N GLN A 183 3.44 1.44 14.95
CA GLN A 183 2.89 1.61 13.61
C GLN A 183 2.92 0.29 12.83
N VAL A 184 4.06 -0.40 12.83
CA VAL A 184 4.21 -1.73 12.20
C VAL A 184 3.23 -2.73 12.81
N LYS A 185 3.11 -2.76 14.15
CA LYS A 185 2.12 -3.59 14.84
C LYS A 185 0.69 -3.29 14.43
N SER A 186 0.35 -2.01 14.22
CA SER A 186 -0.96 -1.61 13.70
C SER A 186 -1.18 -2.16 12.30
N PHE A 187 -0.18 -2.10 11.42
CA PHE A 187 -0.25 -2.63 10.06
C PHE A 187 -0.40 -4.15 10.04
N LEU A 188 0.36 -4.88 10.84
CA LEU A 188 0.25 -6.34 10.98
C LEU A 188 -1.13 -6.82 11.46
N SER A 189 -1.90 -5.94 12.12
CA SER A 189 -3.27 -6.24 12.53
C SER A 189 -4.32 -6.09 11.41
N LEU A 190 -3.94 -5.47 10.28
CA LEU A 190 -4.82 -5.32 9.13
C LEU A 190 -5.09 -6.67 8.46
N LYS A 191 -6.35 -6.88 8.07
CA LYS A 191 -6.82 -8.13 7.44
C LYS A 191 -6.57 -8.13 5.93
N LEU A 192 -5.34 -7.82 5.52
CA LEU A 192 -4.83 -7.96 4.15
C LEU A 192 -4.06 -9.27 4.05
N SER A 193 -4.17 -10.00 2.94
CA SER A 193 -3.62 -11.35 2.83
C SER A 193 -2.11 -11.39 3.02
N ASN A 194 -1.34 -10.57 2.29
CA ASN A 194 0.11 -10.44 2.45
C ASN A 194 0.52 -10.13 3.90
N LEU A 195 -0.11 -9.14 4.54
CA LEU A 195 0.21 -8.78 5.93
C LEU A 195 -0.09 -9.90 6.91
N GLN A 196 -1.15 -10.69 6.65
CA GLN A 196 -1.46 -11.84 7.47
C GLN A 196 -0.51 -13.03 7.23
N VAL A 197 0.09 -13.16 6.04
CA VAL A 197 1.19 -14.11 5.80
C VAL A 197 2.43 -13.71 6.61
N ILE A 198 2.86 -12.44 6.54
CA ILE A 198 3.99 -11.91 7.33
C ILE A 198 3.71 -12.07 8.83
N GLN A 199 2.50 -11.72 9.27
CA GLN A 199 2.08 -11.89 10.66
C GLN A 199 2.11 -13.36 11.10
N ALA A 200 1.66 -14.29 10.27
CA ALA A 200 1.72 -15.73 10.58
C ALA A 200 3.18 -16.19 10.74
N TRP A 201 4.06 -15.80 9.82
CA TRP A 201 5.49 -16.11 9.88
C TRP A 201 6.14 -15.58 11.16
N TYR A 202 5.85 -14.33 11.51
CA TYR A 202 6.33 -13.70 12.74
C TYR A 202 5.82 -14.43 14.00
N GLN A 203 4.52 -14.75 14.07
CA GLN A 203 3.98 -15.48 15.23
C GLN A 203 4.58 -16.87 15.38
N LEU A 204 4.86 -17.56 14.27
CA LEU A 204 5.42 -18.91 14.27
C LEU A 204 6.90 -18.88 14.68
N LYS A 205 7.73 -18.10 13.97
CA LYS A 205 9.19 -18.14 14.11
C LYS A 205 9.69 -17.38 15.32
N VAL A 206 9.13 -16.19 15.59
CA VAL A 206 9.61 -15.29 16.65
C VAL A 206 8.85 -15.53 17.95
N LYS A 207 7.52 -15.51 17.91
CA LYS A 207 6.70 -15.67 19.13
C LYS A 207 6.46 -17.12 19.54
N LYS A 208 6.63 -18.08 18.63
CA LYS A 208 6.29 -19.49 18.84
C LYS A 208 4.84 -19.68 19.28
N ASP A 209 3.94 -18.79 18.82
CA ASP A 209 2.51 -18.79 19.15
C ASP A 209 1.72 -19.45 18.01
N VAL A 210 1.48 -20.75 18.16
CA VAL A 210 0.80 -21.58 17.15
C VAL A 210 -0.66 -21.15 16.95
N ASP A 211 -1.35 -20.73 18.00
CA ASP A 211 -2.77 -20.36 17.90
C ASP A 211 -2.95 -19.05 17.13
N ARG A 212 -2.09 -18.05 17.39
CA ARG A 212 -2.08 -16.82 16.60
C ARG A 212 -1.61 -17.06 15.18
N THR A 213 -0.67 -17.97 14.97
CA THR A 213 -0.24 -18.39 13.63
C THR A 213 -1.42 -18.97 12.83
N ARG A 214 -2.13 -19.97 13.39
CA ARG A 214 -3.34 -20.56 12.77
C ARG A 214 -4.39 -19.51 12.43
N LYS A 215 -4.62 -18.55 13.33
CA LYS A 215 -5.58 -17.47 13.11
C LYS A 215 -5.18 -16.58 11.93
N ALA A 216 -3.91 -16.19 11.86
CA ALA A 216 -3.39 -15.36 10.77
C ALA A 216 -3.44 -16.11 9.43
N LEU A 217 -3.01 -17.38 9.37
CA LEU A 217 -3.10 -18.23 8.19
C LEU A 217 -4.53 -18.35 7.66
N LYS A 218 -5.50 -18.59 8.55
CA LYS A 218 -6.92 -18.65 8.17
C LYS A 218 -7.39 -17.36 7.50
N ILE A 219 -7.00 -16.19 8.02
CA ILE A 219 -7.37 -14.90 7.44
C ILE A 219 -6.65 -14.70 6.10
N ALA A 220 -5.36 -15.00 6.02
CA ALA A 220 -4.58 -14.90 4.79
C ALA A 220 -5.22 -15.70 3.65
N ARG A 221 -5.55 -16.97 3.92
CA ARG A 221 -6.21 -17.86 2.96
C ARG A 221 -7.57 -17.32 2.51
N GLN A 222 -8.42 -16.89 3.45
CA GLN A 222 -9.74 -16.32 3.13
C GLN A 222 -9.67 -15.05 2.28
N LYS A 223 -8.58 -14.29 2.39
CA LYS A 223 -8.40 -13.00 1.72
C LYS A 223 -7.61 -13.10 0.42
N MET A 224 -6.88 -14.20 0.19
CA MET A 224 -5.93 -14.33 -0.92
C MET A 224 -6.60 -14.16 -2.29
N ASP A 225 -7.73 -14.84 -2.50
CA ASP A 225 -8.47 -14.78 -3.77
C ASP A 225 -9.04 -13.40 -4.09
N SER A 226 -9.41 -12.64 -3.06
CA SER A 226 -9.96 -11.28 -3.17
C SER A 226 -8.91 -10.18 -3.02
N SER A 227 -7.64 -10.55 -2.95
CA SER A 227 -6.55 -9.59 -2.84
C SER A 227 -6.37 -8.79 -4.13
N ARG A 228 -5.87 -7.56 -3.97
CA ARG A 228 -5.56 -6.64 -5.08
C ARG A 228 -4.08 -6.64 -5.45
N MET A 229 -3.36 -7.69 -5.03
CA MET A 229 -1.95 -7.88 -5.35
C MET A 229 -1.80 -8.20 -6.83
N LEU A 230 -0.72 -7.74 -7.43
CA LEU A 230 -0.38 -8.09 -8.80
C LEU A 230 -0.03 -9.58 -8.92
N ARG A 231 0.12 -10.06 -10.15
CA ARG A 231 0.25 -11.51 -10.43
C ARG A 231 1.45 -12.14 -9.73
N ASP A 232 2.62 -11.51 -9.81
CA ASP A 232 3.86 -11.96 -9.18
C ASP A 232 3.83 -11.83 -7.66
N GLU A 233 3.33 -10.70 -7.13
CA GLU A 233 3.09 -10.52 -5.69
C GLU A 233 2.18 -11.60 -5.12
N LYS A 234 1.05 -11.86 -5.78
CA LYS A 234 0.08 -12.86 -5.34
C LYS A 234 0.71 -14.24 -5.32
N ARG A 235 1.40 -14.63 -6.39
CA ARG A 235 2.11 -15.92 -6.47
C ARG A 235 3.13 -16.06 -5.35
N TYR A 236 3.90 -15.01 -5.07
CA TYR A 236 4.90 -15.03 -4.00
C TYR A 236 4.24 -15.31 -2.64
N TYR A 237 3.22 -14.55 -2.27
CA TYR A 237 2.56 -14.73 -0.97
C TYR A 237 1.74 -16.02 -0.87
N GLU A 238 1.26 -16.57 -2.00
CA GLU A 238 0.65 -17.91 -2.06
C GLU A 238 1.68 -19.01 -1.77
N ASN A 239 2.88 -18.93 -2.36
CA ASN A 239 3.95 -19.86 -2.09
C ASN A 239 4.40 -19.79 -0.63
N LEU A 240 4.61 -18.57 -0.12
CA LEU A 240 4.99 -18.32 1.26
C LEU A 240 3.93 -18.83 2.26
N LEU A 241 2.65 -18.66 1.92
CA LEU A 241 1.54 -19.21 2.70
C LEU A 241 1.58 -20.75 2.72
N ALA A 242 1.81 -21.39 1.56
CA ALA A 242 1.88 -22.85 1.46
C ALA A 242 3.08 -23.42 2.25
N GLU A 243 4.23 -22.74 2.24
CA GLU A 243 5.41 -23.10 3.03
C GLU A 243 5.11 -23.06 4.53
N LEU A 244 4.48 -21.99 5.02
CA LEU A 244 4.07 -21.88 6.42
C LEU A 244 3.07 -22.96 6.84
N GLU A 245 2.11 -23.28 5.97
CA GLU A 245 1.13 -24.33 6.23
C GLU A 245 1.79 -25.70 6.32
N LYS A 246 2.76 -25.99 5.44
CA LYS A 246 3.57 -27.22 5.50
C LYS A 246 4.37 -27.29 6.79
N GLU A 247 5.06 -26.20 7.17
CA GLU A 247 5.86 -26.17 8.39
C GLU A 247 5.01 -26.38 9.65
N MET A 248 3.80 -25.81 9.69
CA MET A 248 2.90 -26.05 10.81
C MET A 248 2.43 -27.51 10.93
N LEU A 249 2.25 -28.21 9.81
CA LEU A 249 1.89 -29.63 9.79
C LEU A 249 3.07 -30.50 10.24
N GLU A 250 4.27 -30.26 9.71
CA GLU A 250 5.48 -31.01 10.09
C GLU A 250 5.85 -30.78 11.56
N GLY A 251 5.71 -29.55 12.06
CA GLY A 251 5.92 -29.23 13.47
C GLY A 251 4.88 -29.84 14.44
N THR A 252 3.73 -30.28 13.93
CA THR A 252 2.74 -31.03 14.75
C THR A 252 2.98 -32.53 14.79
N GLU A 253 3.67 -33.11 13.79
CA GLU A 253 4.04 -34.53 13.78
C GLU A 253 5.19 -34.86 14.76
N ASP A 254 6.13 -33.94 14.98
CA ASP A 254 7.24 -34.17 15.93
C ASP A 254 6.78 -34.07 17.40
N GLY A 255 5.70 -33.30 17.67
CA GLY A 255 5.07 -33.23 18.99
C GLY A 255 4.21 -34.44 19.36
N THR A 256 3.84 -35.28 18.39
CA THR A 256 3.02 -36.50 18.62
C THR A 256 3.85 -37.78 18.70
N ARG A 257 5.16 -37.74 18.44
CA ARG A 257 6.09 -38.86 18.65
C ARG A 257 6.69 -38.96 20.07
N ASN A 258 6.39 -38.00 20.94
CA ASN A 258 6.85 -37.97 22.34
C ASN A 258 5.70 -38.22 23.34
N PHE A 259 4.85 -39.23 23.09
CA PHE A 259 3.95 -39.82 24.08
C PHE A 259 3.86 -41.34 23.89
#